data_AF-A0A848G2A1-F1
#
_entry.id   AF-A0A848G2A1-F1
#
_cell.length_a   1.000
_cell.length_b   1.000
_cell.length_c   1.000
_cell.angle_alpha   90.00
_cell.angle_beta   90.00
_cell.angle_gamma   90.00
#
_symmetry.space_group_name_H-M   'P 1'
#
loop_
_entity.id
_entity.type
_entity.pdbx_description
1 polymer ?
#
loop_
_entity_poly.entity_id
_entity_poly.type
_entity_poly.pdbx_seq_one_letter_code
_entity_poly.pdbx_strand_id
1 'polypeptide(L)'
;MIRKPIRLALGGAVAAVALLISFIAGAYIGSVQFWQMNSSTRAYLLVRDLQEIHAGSYEKRVKTKEMELDIEIMQALSFLESGHPWLFWPFSEGYDHDTYLRTVALYRKAHPPITATLDCCEDEELKKGMDAYRAEVARRTTQLIERYGN
;
A
#
# COMPACT_ATOMS: atom_id res chain seq x y z
N MET A 1 -7.21 -45.32 -33.45
CA MET A 1 -8.04 -44.11 -33.58
C MET A 1 -8.01 -43.24 -32.30
N ILE A 2 -6.82 -42.94 -31.74
CA ILE A 2 -6.67 -42.33 -30.39
C ILE A 2 -5.96 -40.95 -30.43
N ARG A 3 -5.53 -40.47 -31.61
CA ARG A 3 -4.66 -39.27 -31.73
C ARG A 3 -5.38 -37.91 -31.72
N LYS A 4 -6.69 -37.86 -31.97
CA LYS A 4 -7.44 -36.59 -32.08
C LYS A 4 -7.70 -35.88 -30.73
N PRO A 5 -8.11 -36.55 -29.64
CA PRO A 5 -8.39 -35.85 -28.37
C PRO A 5 -7.11 -35.31 -27.71
N ILE A 6 -5.98 -36.01 -27.85
CA ILE A 6 -4.69 -35.58 -27.30
C ILE A 6 -4.19 -34.30 -27.98
N ARG A 7 -4.37 -34.16 -29.31
CA ARG A 7 -3.98 -32.95 -30.05
C ARG A 7 -4.84 -31.73 -29.72
N LEU A 8 -6.14 -31.94 -29.46
CA LEU A 8 -7.05 -30.87 -29.02
C LEU A 8 -6.73 -30.41 -27.59
N ALA A 9 -6.47 -31.36 -26.68
CA ALA A 9 -6.03 -31.04 -25.33
C ALA A 9 -4.68 -30.30 -25.31
N LEU A 10 -3.73 -30.71 -26.16
CA LEU A 10 -2.44 -30.04 -26.29
C LEU A 10 -2.60 -28.62 -26.87
N GLY A 11 -3.45 -28.45 -27.89
CA GLY A 11 -3.74 -27.13 -28.48
C GLY A 11 -4.43 -26.18 -27.50
N GLY A 12 -5.37 -26.68 -26.71
CA GLY A 12 -6.00 -25.92 -25.63
C GLY A 12 -5.02 -25.51 -24.54
N ALA A 13 -4.11 -26.40 -24.14
CA ALA A 13 -3.07 -26.10 -23.15
C ALA A 13 -2.09 -25.02 -23.66
N VAL A 14 -1.66 -25.08 -24.92
CA VAL A 14 -0.78 -24.06 -25.52
C VAL A 14 -1.48 -22.70 -25.59
N ALA A 15 -2.75 -22.66 -25.98
CA ALA A 15 -3.53 -21.42 -26.02
C ALA A 15 -3.71 -20.81 -24.62
N ALA A 16 -3.98 -21.63 -23.61
CA ALA A 16 -4.11 -21.17 -22.22
C ALA A 16 -2.80 -20.58 -21.69
N VAL A 17 -1.65 -21.22 -21.98
CA VAL A 17 -0.33 -20.71 -21.61
C VAL A 17 -0.02 -19.39 -22.32
N ALA A 18 -0.31 -19.29 -23.61
CA ALA A 18 -0.10 -18.05 -24.37
C ALA A 18 -0.95 -16.89 -23.83
N LEU A 19 -2.21 -17.15 -23.46
CA LEU A 19 -3.08 -16.15 -22.83
C LEU A 19 -2.56 -15.72 -21.46
N LEU A 20 -2.10 -16.66 -20.63
CA LEU A 20 -1.53 -16.36 -19.32
C LEU A 20 -0.29 -15.47 -19.43
N ILE A 21 0.63 -15.80 -20.34
CA ILE A 21 1.85 -15.01 -20.58
C ILE A 21 1.48 -13.59 -21.08
N SER A 22 0.53 -13.49 -22.01
CA SER A 22 0.09 -12.20 -22.55
C SER A 22 -0.58 -11.33 -21.48
N PHE A 23 -1.37 -11.94 -20.60
CA PHE A 23 -1.99 -11.26 -19.46
C PHE A 23 -0.93 -10.74 -18.47
N ILE A 24 0.05 -11.58 -18.11
CA ILE A 24 1.15 -11.20 -17.21
C ILE A 24 1.98 -10.05 -17.82
N ALA A 25 2.31 -10.13 -19.12
CA ALA A 25 3.04 -9.07 -19.81
C ALA A 25 2.24 -7.76 -19.86
N GLY A 26 0.93 -7.83 -20.13
CA GLY A 26 0.04 -6.67 -20.12
C GLY A 26 -0.05 -6.02 -18.74
N ALA A 27 -0.21 -6.81 -17.69
CA ALA A 27 -0.23 -6.33 -16.31
C ALA A 27 1.11 -5.65 -15.92
N TYR A 28 2.24 -6.25 -16.32
CA TYR A 28 3.57 -5.66 -16.10
C TYR A 28 3.71 -4.30 -16.78
N ILE A 29 3.41 -4.20 -18.08
CA ILE A 29 3.50 -2.94 -18.83
C ILE A 29 2.58 -1.88 -18.23
N GLY A 30 1.34 -2.25 -17.93
CA GLY A 30 0.37 -1.36 -17.29
C GLY A 30 0.86 -0.82 -15.95
N SER A 31 1.47 -1.67 -15.12
CA SER A 31 2.06 -1.25 -13.84
C SER A 31 3.18 -0.23 -14.03
N VAL A 32 4.10 -0.46 -14.98
CA VAL A 32 5.22 0.47 -15.26
C VAL A 32 4.71 1.81 -15.75
N GLN A 33 3.74 1.82 -16.67
CA GLN A 33 3.13 3.05 -17.19
C GLN A 33 2.38 3.81 -16.09
N PHE A 34 1.67 3.11 -15.20
CA PHE A 34 1.02 3.71 -14.05
C PHE A 34 2.03 4.38 -13.11
N TRP A 35 3.13 3.69 -12.79
CA TRP A 35 4.23 4.24 -11.99
C TRP A 35 4.85 5.49 -12.64
N GLN A 36 5.08 5.46 -13.96
CA GLN A 36 5.59 6.60 -14.72
C GLN A 36 4.60 7.77 -14.71
N MET A 37 3.30 7.53 -14.87
CA MET A 37 2.28 8.57 -14.77
C MET A 37 2.25 9.20 -13.37
N ASN A 38 2.31 8.36 -12.33
CA ASN A 38 2.32 8.80 -10.94
C ASN A 38 3.61 9.55 -10.54
N SER A 39 4.67 9.45 -11.34
CA SER A 39 5.92 10.19 -11.09
C SER A 39 5.72 11.70 -11.08
N SER A 40 4.81 12.22 -11.92
CA SER A 40 4.49 13.66 -11.98
C SER A 40 3.84 14.15 -10.69
N THR A 41 2.87 13.40 -10.16
CA THR A 41 2.23 13.65 -8.87
C THR A 41 3.23 13.55 -7.73
N ARG A 42 4.08 12.51 -7.72
CA ARG A 42 5.15 12.36 -6.71
C ARG A 42 6.15 13.50 -6.76
N ALA A 43 6.55 13.96 -7.95
CA ALA A 43 7.45 15.09 -8.10
C ALA A 43 6.83 16.38 -7.56
N TYR A 44 5.54 16.63 -7.84
CA TYR A 44 4.83 17.77 -7.28
C TYR A 44 4.78 17.73 -5.74
N LEU A 45 4.45 16.56 -5.17
CA LEU A 45 4.45 16.39 -3.71
C LEU A 45 5.85 16.63 -3.13
N LEU A 46 6.90 16.07 -3.74
CA LEU A 46 8.28 16.28 -3.31
C LEU A 46 8.67 17.77 -3.34
N VAL A 47 8.30 18.50 -4.38
CA VAL A 47 8.55 19.95 -4.46
C VAL A 47 7.87 20.69 -3.32
N ARG A 48 6.61 20.32 -3.00
CA ARG A 48 5.89 20.92 -1.87
C ARG A 48 6.58 20.62 -0.54
N ASP A 49 7.09 19.41 -0.36
CA ASP A 49 7.83 19.00 0.84
C ASP A 49 9.09 19.84 1.00
N LEU A 50 9.85 20.01 -0.07
CA LEU A 50 11.07 20.83 -0.09
C LEU A 50 10.76 22.30 0.17
N GLN A 51 9.66 22.84 -0.36
CA GLN A 51 9.23 24.22 -0.09
C GLN A 51 8.85 24.41 1.38
N GLU A 52 8.08 23.49 1.97
CA GLU A 52 7.69 23.54 3.39
C GLU A 52 8.92 23.43 4.32
N ILE A 53 9.89 22.57 3.96
CA ILE A 53 11.19 22.46 4.64
C ILE A 53 11.98 23.78 4.56
N HIS A 54 12.13 24.36 3.36
CA HIS A 54 12.82 25.64 3.17
C HIS A 54 12.13 26.80 3.88
N ALA A 55 10.81 26.76 4.01
CA ALA A 55 10.02 27.75 4.75
C ALA A 55 10.05 27.55 6.28
N GLY A 56 10.81 26.57 6.80
CA GLY A 56 10.90 26.28 8.24
C GLY A 56 9.63 25.68 8.84
N SER A 57 8.66 25.29 8.01
CA SER A 57 7.33 24.80 8.43
C SER A 57 7.32 23.29 8.69
N TYR A 58 8.32 22.80 9.43
CA TYR A 58 8.56 21.37 9.64
C TYR A 58 7.42 20.67 10.38
N GLU A 59 6.83 21.30 11.40
CA GLU A 59 5.78 20.67 12.23
C GLU A 59 4.52 20.32 11.42
N LYS A 60 4.08 21.25 10.56
CA LYS A 60 2.94 21.01 9.68
C LYS A 60 3.21 19.86 8.72
N ARG A 61 4.43 19.82 8.16
CA ARG A 61 4.85 18.76 7.24
C ARG A 61 4.91 17.40 7.94
N VAL A 62 5.52 17.35 9.12
CA VAL A 62 5.59 16.14 9.96
C VAL A 62 4.18 15.65 10.23
N LYS A 63 3.27 16.51 10.69
CA LYS A 63 1.88 16.11 10.96
C LYS A 63 1.16 15.54 9.71
N THR A 64 1.38 16.13 8.53
CA THR A 64 0.83 15.56 7.28
C THR A 64 1.44 14.20 6.96
N LYS A 65 2.76 14.04 7.09
CA LYS A 65 3.46 12.77 6.88
C LYS A 65 3.05 11.68 7.86
N GLU A 66 2.77 12.05 9.10
CA GLU A 66 2.24 11.14 10.13
C GLU A 66 0.89 10.55 9.72
N MET A 67 -0.01 11.38 9.17
CA MET A 67 -1.30 10.90 8.66
C MET A 67 -1.17 10.04 7.40
N GLU A 68 -0.30 10.44 6.45
CA GLU A 68 0.03 9.63 5.27
C GLU A 68 0.54 8.25 5.71
N LEU A 69 1.43 8.19 6.70
CA LEU A 69 1.96 6.95 7.23
C LEU A 69 0.88 6.05 7.83
N ASP A 70 -0.09 6.60 8.57
CA ASP A 70 -1.22 5.81 9.10
C ASP A 70 -2.04 5.15 7.99
N ILE A 71 -2.32 5.89 6.91
CA ILE A 71 -3.07 5.36 5.77
C ILE A 71 -2.29 4.22 5.10
N GLU A 72 -0.99 4.41 4.87
CA GLU A 72 -0.13 3.39 4.25
C GLU A 72 -0.03 2.12 5.11
N ILE A 73 0.04 2.25 6.44
CA ILE A 73 0.01 1.11 7.38
C ILE A 73 -1.30 0.32 7.22
N MET A 74 -2.45 1.01 7.18
CA MET A 74 -3.74 0.33 7.01
C MET A 74 -3.81 -0.42 5.68
N GLN A 75 -3.37 0.21 4.59
CA GLN A 75 -3.35 -0.41 3.27
C GLN A 75 -2.42 -1.61 3.22
N ALA A 76 -1.21 -1.51 3.79
CA ALA A 76 -0.25 -2.60 3.85
C ALA A 76 -0.80 -3.81 4.64
N LEU A 77 -1.41 -3.56 5.81
CA LEU A 77 -2.01 -4.64 6.61
C LEU A 77 -3.22 -5.27 5.90
N SER A 78 -4.09 -4.46 5.29
CA SER A 78 -5.22 -4.97 4.51
C SER A 78 -4.76 -5.80 3.32
N PHE A 79 -3.68 -5.38 2.65
CA PHE A 79 -3.06 -6.16 1.58
C PHE A 79 -2.55 -7.52 2.11
N LEU A 80 -1.82 -7.53 3.23
CA LEU A 80 -1.33 -8.78 3.83
C LEU A 80 -2.48 -9.73 4.21
N GLU A 81 -3.60 -9.18 4.69
CA GLU A 81 -4.81 -9.95 5.01
C GLU A 81 -5.53 -10.49 3.77
N SER A 82 -5.42 -9.81 2.63
CA SER A 82 -6.05 -10.25 1.38
C SER A 82 -5.48 -11.56 0.83
N GLY A 83 -4.28 -11.97 1.29
CA GLY A 83 -3.69 -13.25 0.91
C GLY A 83 -3.34 -13.35 -0.58
N HIS A 84 -2.98 -12.23 -1.21
CA HIS A 84 -2.66 -12.13 -2.63
C HIS A 84 -1.15 -11.89 -2.89
N PRO A 85 -0.23 -12.78 -2.48
CA PRO A 85 1.22 -12.59 -2.63
C PRO A 85 1.66 -12.53 -4.10
N TRP A 86 0.85 -13.09 -5.02
CA TRP A 86 1.09 -13.04 -6.47
C TRP A 86 1.11 -11.62 -7.06
N LEU A 87 0.57 -10.61 -6.37
CA LEU A 87 0.58 -9.23 -6.85
C LEU A 87 1.98 -8.61 -6.79
N PHE A 88 2.89 -9.20 -6.02
CA PHE A 88 4.29 -8.80 -5.98
C PHE A 88 5.13 -9.47 -7.05
N TRP A 89 4.60 -10.44 -7.80
CA TRP A 89 5.37 -11.10 -8.86
C TRP A 89 5.41 -10.21 -10.12
N PRO A 90 6.58 -9.95 -10.74
CA PRO A 90 7.91 -10.51 -10.46
C PRO A 90 8.82 -9.67 -9.54
N PHE A 91 8.32 -8.58 -8.95
CA PHE A 91 9.10 -7.63 -8.14
C PHE A 91 9.43 -8.08 -6.70
N SER A 92 9.11 -9.32 -6.33
CA SER A 92 9.28 -9.82 -4.95
C SER A 92 10.74 -9.85 -4.49
N GLU A 93 11.70 -9.96 -5.41
CA GLU A 93 13.14 -10.02 -5.07
C GLU A 93 13.72 -8.66 -4.63
N GLY A 94 13.07 -7.53 -4.96
CA GLY A 94 13.50 -6.19 -4.58
C GLY A 94 12.78 -5.62 -3.36
N TYR A 95 11.81 -6.35 -2.79
CA TYR A 95 10.90 -5.83 -1.78
C TYR A 95 10.94 -6.69 -0.51
N ASP A 96 11.83 -6.34 0.42
CA ASP A 96 11.85 -6.96 1.75
C ASP A 96 10.76 -6.34 2.63
N HIS A 97 9.54 -6.82 2.41
CA HIS A 97 8.34 -6.32 3.05
C HIS A 97 8.41 -6.39 4.58
N ASP A 98 8.99 -7.46 5.13
CA ASP A 98 9.13 -7.66 6.57
C ASP A 98 10.09 -6.65 7.18
N THR A 99 11.24 -6.39 6.53
CA THR A 99 12.20 -5.38 7.00
C THR A 99 11.58 -3.99 7.01
N TYR A 100 10.86 -3.60 5.95
CA TYR A 100 10.20 -2.29 5.90
C TYR A 100 9.12 -2.15 6.99
N LEU A 101 8.27 -3.17 7.17
CA LEU A 101 7.23 -3.15 8.19
C LEU A 101 7.81 -3.14 9.60
N ARG A 102 8.94 -3.81 9.85
CA ARG A 102 9.68 -3.72 11.11
C ARG A 102 10.18 -2.30 11.38
N THR A 103 10.77 -1.62 10.39
CA THR A 103 11.18 -0.22 10.56
C THR A 103 10.00 0.67 10.93
N VAL A 104 8.86 0.51 10.25
CA VAL A 104 7.64 1.27 10.53
C VAL A 104 7.08 0.92 11.92
N ALA A 105 7.09 -0.35 12.32
CA ALA A 105 6.63 -0.80 13.63
C ALA A 105 7.48 -0.21 14.76
N LEU A 106 8.81 -0.22 14.61
CA LEU A 106 9.73 0.39 15.57
C LEU A 106 9.52 1.90 15.67
N TYR A 107 9.31 2.57 14.53
CA TYR A 107 8.97 3.99 14.50
C TYR A 107 7.68 4.27 15.28
N ARG A 108 6.60 3.52 15.01
CA ARG A 108 5.29 3.69 15.67
C ARG A 108 5.31 3.34 17.15
N LYS A 109 6.17 2.42 17.57
CA LYS A 109 6.40 2.12 18.99
C LYS A 109 7.00 3.31 19.74
N ALA A 110 7.86 4.09 19.08
CA ALA A 110 8.45 5.31 19.63
C ALA A 110 7.55 6.56 19.42
N HIS A 111 6.75 6.58 18.35
CA HIS A 111 5.93 7.72 17.92
C HIS A 111 4.49 7.25 17.62
N PRO A 112 3.63 7.18 18.66
CA PRO A 112 2.24 6.76 18.50
C PRO A 112 1.47 7.65 17.50
N PRO A 113 0.45 7.12 16.79
CA PRO A 113 -0.31 7.85 15.78
C PRO A 113 -0.89 9.17 16.30
N ILE A 114 -0.79 10.22 15.49
CA ILE A 114 -1.41 11.52 15.78
C ILE A 114 -2.84 11.51 15.26
N THR A 115 -3.76 10.94 16.04
CA THR A 115 -5.16 10.92 15.65
C THR A 115 -5.80 12.26 15.94
N ALA A 116 -5.96 13.09 14.90
CA ALA A 116 -6.58 14.41 15.04
C ALA A 116 -7.99 14.29 15.64
N THR A 117 -8.31 15.15 16.62
CA THR A 117 -9.66 15.41 17.09
C THR A 117 -10.21 16.60 16.30
N LEU A 118 -11.33 16.44 15.60
CA LEU A 118 -12.09 17.60 15.13
C LEU A 118 -12.89 18.11 16.33
N ASP A 119 -12.42 19.20 16.94
CA ASP A 119 -13.21 19.99 17.90
C ASP A 119 -14.25 20.88 17.20
N CYS A 120 -14.26 20.90 15.86
CA CYS A 120 -14.92 21.92 15.06
C CYS A 120 -16.20 21.46 14.34
N CYS A 121 -16.69 20.24 14.58
CA CYS A 121 -17.89 19.74 13.91
C CYS A 121 -18.96 19.35 14.94
N GLU A 122 -20.07 20.10 14.97
CA GLU A 122 -21.29 19.75 15.70
C GLU A 122 -22.07 18.58 15.04
N ASP A 123 -21.59 18.10 13.88
CA ASP A 123 -22.16 16.96 13.19
C ASP A 123 -21.77 15.63 13.86
N GLU A 124 -22.76 15.00 14.51
CA GLU A 124 -22.59 13.74 15.24
C GLU A 124 -22.20 12.56 14.34
N GLU A 125 -22.65 12.51 13.07
CA GLU A 125 -22.30 11.42 12.15
C GLU A 125 -20.83 11.53 11.74
N LEU A 126 -20.37 12.74 11.45
CA LEU A 126 -18.96 12.99 11.10
C LEU A 126 -18.05 12.65 12.29
N LYS A 127 -18.45 13.03 13.50
CA LYS A 127 -17.71 12.71 14.73
C LYS A 127 -17.61 11.20 14.95
N LYS A 128 -18.72 10.47 14.79
CA LYS A 128 -18.76 9.00 14.91
C LYS A 128 -17.87 8.32 13.85
N GLY A 129 -17.90 8.79 12.62
CA GLY A 129 -17.03 8.29 11.54
C GLY A 129 -15.55 8.47 11.86
N MET A 130 -15.19 9.62 12.43
CA MET A 130 -13.82 9.89 12.84
C MET A 130 -13.35 9.08 14.05
N ASP A 131 -14.21 8.87 15.05
CA ASP A 131 -13.87 8.04 16.20
C ASP A 131 -13.69 6.58 15.77
N ALA A 132 -14.50 6.10 14.82
CA ALA A 132 -14.31 4.78 14.21
C ALA A 132 -12.97 4.71 13.45
N TYR A 133 -12.63 5.73 12.66
CA TYR A 133 -11.32 5.80 11.99
C TYR A 133 -10.16 5.80 12.98
N ARG A 134 -10.25 6.58 14.07
CA ARG A 134 -9.24 6.62 15.14
C ARG A 134 -9.05 5.25 15.78
N ALA A 135 -10.15 4.58 16.13
CA ALA A 135 -10.12 3.25 16.72
C ALA A 135 -9.46 2.24 15.77
N GLU A 136 -9.75 2.33 14.47
CA GLU A 136 -9.16 1.45 13.47
C GLU A 136 -7.65 1.70 13.31
N VAL A 137 -7.21 2.97 13.22
CA VAL A 137 -5.78 3.33 13.16
C VAL A 137 -5.04 2.79 14.40
N ALA A 138 -5.61 2.98 15.59
CA ALA A 138 -5.02 2.48 16.83
C ALA A 138 -4.90 0.94 16.81
N ARG A 139 -5.99 0.25 16.45
CA ARG A 139 -6.03 -1.23 16.36
C ARG A 139 -4.99 -1.76 15.37
N ARG A 140 -4.92 -1.17 14.17
CA ARG A 140 -3.98 -1.54 13.10
C ARG A 140 -2.53 -1.27 13.51
N THR A 141 -2.28 -0.16 14.19
CA THR A 141 -0.95 0.15 14.71
C THR A 141 -0.50 -0.86 15.77
N THR A 142 -1.39 -1.24 16.69
CA THR A 142 -1.10 -2.32 17.66
C THR A 142 -0.77 -3.63 16.95
N GLN A 143 -1.57 -4.04 15.95
CA GLN A 143 -1.33 -5.25 15.15
C GLN A 143 0.04 -5.21 14.46
N LEU A 144 0.44 -4.05 13.91
CA LEU A 144 1.75 -3.86 13.30
C LEU A 144 2.88 -4.04 14.31
N ILE A 145 2.77 -3.39 15.49
CA ILE A 145 3.79 -3.43 16.54
C ILE A 145 3.93 -4.84 17.14
N GLU A 146 2.82 -5.54 17.39
CA GLU A 146 2.85 -6.90 17.91
C GLU A 146 3.56 -7.86 16.94
N ARG A 147 3.32 -7.69 15.63
CA ARG A 147 3.83 -8.60 14.60
C ARG A 147 5.28 -8.29 14.20
N TYR A 148 5.68 -7.02 14.15
CA TYR A 148 6.97 -6.61 13.59
C TYR A 148 7.82 -5.73 14.54
N GLY A 149 7.31 -5.35 15.70
CA GLY A 149 7.99 -4.45 16.66
C GLY A 149 8.95 -5.14 17.64
N ASN A 150 9.33 -6.38 17.35
CA ASN A 150 10.28 -7.22 18.09
C ASN A 150 11.61 -7.36 17.35
#